data_AF-A0A3N5Z8Y5-F1
#
_entry.id   AF-A0A3N5Z8Y5-F1
#
_cell.length_a   1.000
_cell.length_b   1.000
_cell.length_c   1.000
_cell.angle_alpha   90.00
_cell.angle_beta   90.00
_cell.angle_gamma   90.00
#
_symmetry.space_group_name_H-M   'P 1'
#
loop_
_entity.id
_entity.type
_entity.pdbx_description
1 polymer ?
#
loop_
_entity_poly.entity_id
_entity_poly.type
_entity_poly.pdbx_seq_one_letter_code
_entity_poly.pdbx_strand_id
1 'polypeptide(L)'
;MIGNSRLSGYRIKRRITNFFMLPPIEIHPEEYRSFVVFNVGLLAGFLIHFCVTLLFEYLGVFQMVLFNIFSLTAYAMGLWCVRRGRFLSGAIIAVAELVIHQALVVYFIGWKPGFQYYILSITGVVFFLPPGRSLVKIAILAWAALGFVFIGRTFATLPPVYSIDAAVLDFMHDFNITAVFFLLALFTSYYSKAAVWAESKLTRSLNLALSSANVGLWEWNIEENELL
;
A
#
# COMPACT_ATOMS: atom_id res chain seq x y z
N MET A 1 -35.45 21.13 17.46
CA MET A 1 -34.81 20.75 16.17
C MET A 1 -33.36 20.22 16.35
N ILE A 2 -33.10 19.28 17.28
CA ILE A 2 -31.73 18.80 17.58
C ILE A 2 -31.49 17.33 17.15
N GLY A 3 -32.53 16.60 16.73
CA GLY A 3 -32.45 15.17 16.40
C GLY A 3 -31.91 14.82 15.00
N ASN A 4 -32.04 15.71 14.01
CA ASN A 4 -31.74 15.37 12.60
C ASN A 4 -30.25 15.46 12.24
N SER A 5 -29.47 16.31 12.93
CA SER A 5 -28.04 16.49 12.68
C SER A 5 -27.19 15.32 13.20
N ARG A 6 -27.54 14.76 14.37
CA ARG A 6 -26.83 13.60 14.96
C ARG A 6 -27.03 12.31 14.13
N LEU A 7 -28.22 12.10 13.59
CA LEU A 7 -28.53 10.95 12.73
C LEU A 7 -27.82 11.03 11.37
N SER A 8 -27.67 12.25 10.81
CA SER A 8 -26.91 12.47 9.57
C SER A 8 -25.41 12.15 9.75
N GLY A 9 -24.81 12.63 10.84
CA GLY A 9 -23.40 12.36 11.16
C GLY A 9 -23.10 10.87 11.35
N TYR A 10 -24.01 10.13 11.99
CA TYR A 10 -23.87 8.68 12.15
C TYR A 10 -23.92 7.92 10.81
N ARG A 11 -24.82 8.32 9.89
CA ARG A 11 -24.95 7.70 8.56
C ARG A 11 -23.71 7.95 7.69
N ILE A 12 -23.14 9.15 7.76
CA ILE A 12 -21.91 9.50 7.03
C ILE A 12 -20.72 8.73 7.59
N LYS A 13 -20.53 8.72 8.92
CA LYS A 13 -19.44 7.97 9.56
C LYS A 13 -19.49 6.48 9.20
N ARG A 14 -20.68 5.88 9.23
CA ARG A 14 -20.89 4.48 8.84
C ARG A 14 -20.56 4.23 7.37
N ARG A 15 -20.96 5.11 6.45
CA ARG A 15 -20.61 4.99 5.02
C ARG A 15 -19.09 5.05 4.80
N ILE A 16 -18.41 5.97 5.47
CA ILE A 16 -16.95 6.11 5.39
C ILE A 16 -16.27 4.85 5.93
N THR A 17 -16.63 4.40 7.13
CA THR A 17 -16.05 3.17 7.70
C THR A 17 -16.30 1.95 6.82
N ASN A 18 -17.51 1.82 6.28
CA ASN A 18 -17.86 0.72 5.37
C ASN A 18 -17.01 0.75 4.09
N PHE A 19 -16.72 1.92 3.52
CA PHE A 19 -15.90 1.99 2.32
C PHE A 19 -14.51 1.39 2.53
N PHE A 20 -13.92 1.62 3.71
CA PHE A 20 -12.57 1.18 4.04
C PHE A 20 -12.49 -0.25 4.57
N MET A 21 -13.47 -0.68 5.38
CA MET A 21 -13.39 -1.94 6.12
C MET A 21 -14.38 -2.99 5.66
N LEU A 22 -15.40 -2.64 4.89
CA LEU A 22 -16.37 -3.62 4.39
C LEU A 22 -15.97 -4.05 2.97
N PRO A 23 -15.41 -5.26 2.80
CA PRO A 23 -15.09 -5.77 1.48
C PRO A 23 -16.39 -6.04 0.69
N PRO A 24 -16.37 -5.81 -0.63
CA PRO A 24 -17.42 -6.31 -1.54
C PRO A 24 -17.53 -7.84 -1.51
N ILE A 25 -18.66 -8.38 -1.96
CA ILE A 25 -18.97 -9.82 -1.94
C ILE A 25 -17.96 -10.63 -2.76
N GLU A 26 -17.37 -9.99 -3.76
CA GLU A 26 -16.35 -10.55 -4.65
C GLU A 26 -15.02 -10.86 -3.96
N ILE A 27 -14.79 -10.37 -2.74
CA ILE A 27 -13.53 -10.54 -2.01
C ILE A 27 -13.65 -11.69 -1.03
N HIS A 28 -12.77 -12.69 -1.17
CA HIS A 28 -12.73 -13.80 -0.23
C HIS A 28 -12.10 -13.40 1.12
N PRO A 29 -12.50 -14.00 2.26
CA PRO A 29 -12.00 -13.65 3.59
C PRO A 29 -10.46 -13.68 3.71
N GLU A 30 -9.80 -14.61 3.03
CA GLU A 30 -8.33 -14.73 2.98
C GLU A 30 -7.64 -13.55 2.28
N GLU A 31 -8.35 -12.83 1.42
CA GLU A 31 -7.86 -11.65 0.69
C GLU A 31 -8.19 -10.34 1.40
N TYR A 32 -8.88 -10.38 2.55
CA TYR A 32 -9.30 -9.19 3.28
C TYR A 32 -8.15 -8.22 3.58
N ARG A 33 -6.98 -8.76 3.96
CA ARG A 33 -5.77 -7.95 4.20
C ARG A 33 -5.34 -7.20 2.95
N SER A 34 -5.33 -7.88 1.80
CA SER A 34 -5.02 -7.29 0.50
C SER A 34 -6.03 -6.20 0.16
N PHE A 35 -7.33 -6.46 0.39
CA PHE A 35 -8.39 -5.47 0.22
C PHE A 35 -8.15 -4.19 1.01
N VAL A 36 -7.95 -4.28 2.33
CA VAL A 36 -7.77 -3.08 3.16
C VAL A 36 -6.55 -2.28 2.70
N VAL A 37 -5.41 -2.94 2.50
CA VAL A 37 -4.16 -2.26 2.13
C VAL A 37 -4.27 -1.58 0.77
N PHE A 38 -4.75 -2.29 -0.26
CA PHE A 38 -4.86 -1.70 -1.59
C PHE A 38 -5.99 -0.67 -1.70
N ASN A 39 -7.15 -0.89 -1.06
CA ASN A 39 -8.26 0.06 -1.10
C ASN A 39 -7.89 1.39 -0.40
N VAL A 40 -7.23 1.32 0.76
CA VAL A 40 -6.71 2.51 1.46
C VAL A 40 -5.58 3.14 0.67
N GLY A 41 -4.59 2.35 0.23
CA GLY A 41 -3.41 2.84 -0.48
C GLY A 41 -3.74 3.52 -1.81
N LEU A 42 -4.66 2.95 -2.60
CA LEU A 42 -5.09 3.55 -3.87
C LEU A 42 -5.90 4.83 -3.66
N LEU A 43 -6.75 4.88 -2.64
CA LEU A 43 -7.44 6.12 -2.30
C LEU A 43 -6.45 7.19 -1.82
N ALA A 44 -5.48 6.82 -0.98
CA ALA A 44 -4.43 7.73 -0.55
C ALA A 44 -3.63 8.25 -1.75
N GLY A 45 -3.23 7.37 -2.68
CA GLY A 45 -2.56 7.75 -3.92
C GLY A 45 -3.38 8.71 -4.78
N PHE A 46 -4.69 8.46 -4.93
CA PHE A 46 -5.60 9.40 -5.60
C PHE A 46 -5.60 10.79 -4.95
N LEU A 47 -5.72 10.85 -3.61
CA LEU A 47 -5.72 12.12 -2.88
C LEU A 47 -4.37 12.83 -2.93
N ILE A 48 -3.27 12.10 -2.87
CA ILE A 48 -1.91 12.63 -3.02
C ILE A 48 -1.75 13.25 -4.40
N HIS A 49 -2.15 12.54 -5.47
CA HIS A 49 -2.11 13.08 -6.83
C HIS A 49 -2.96 14.34 -6.97
N PHE A 50 -4.13 14.40 -6.33
CA PHE A 50 -4.95 15.61 -6.30
C PHE A 50 -4.19 16.78 -5.65
N CYS A 51 -3.62 16.58 -4.46
CA CYS A 51 -2.83 17.61 -3.77
C CYS A 51 -1.59 18.04 -4.58
N VAL A 52 -0.88 17.07 -5.17
CA VAL A 52 0.32 17.34 -5.97
C VAL A 52 -0.03 18.00 -7.31
N THR A 53 -1.25 17.82 -7.83
CA THR A 53 -1.75 18.57 -8.99
C THR A 53 -1.77 20.06 -8.69
N LEU A 54 -2.34 20.44 -7.54
CA LEU A 54 -2.37 21.84 -7.08
C LEU A 54 -0.96 22.39 -6.85
N LEU A 55 -0.04 21.55 -6.34
CA LEU A 55 1.36 21.91 -6.18
C LEU A 55 2.04 22.19 -7.53
N PHE A 56 1.88 21.32 -8.53
CA PHE A 56 2.48 21.54 -9.85
C PHE A 56 1.86 22.70 -10.60
N GLU A 57 0.57 22.96 -10.40
CA GLU A 57 -0.10 24.15 -10.91
C GLU A 57 0.52 25.41 -10.29
N TYR A 58 0.70 25.44 -8.96
CA TYR A 58 1.37 26.53 -8.26
C TYR A 58 2.82 26.75 -8.73
N LEU A 59 3.55 25.67 -9.03
CA LEU A 59 4.92 25.74 -9.57
C LEU A 59 4.99 26.04 -11.08
N GLY A 60 3.85 26.11 -11.78
CA GLY A 60 3.81 26.37 -13.23
C GLY A 60 4.27 25.20 -14.11
N VAL A 61 4.30 23.96 -13.58
CA VAL A 61 4.76 22.76 -14.30
C VAL A 61 3.57 22.08 -14.99
N PHE A 62 3.10 22.68 -16.07
CA PHE A 62 1.83 22.33 -16.71
C PHE A 62 1.74 20.86 -17.20
N GLN A 63 2.82 20.30 -17.73
CA GLN A 63 2.86 18.91 -18.20
C GLN A 63 2.62 17.93 -17.04
N MET A 64 3.11 18.28 -15.84
CA MET A 64 2.88 17.47 -14.65
C MET A 64 1.46 17.63 -14.12
N VAL A 65 0.82 18.78 -14.26
CA VAL A 65 -0.62 18.95 -13.98
C VAL A 65 -1.44 18.01 -14.86
N LEU A 66 -1.21 18.02 -16.17
CA LEU A 66 -1.90 17.13 -17.11
C LEU A 66 -1.65 15.65 -16.80
N PHE A 67 -0.40 15.30 -16.51
CA PHE A 67 -0.06 13.93 -16.17
C PHE A 67 -0.73 13.50 -14.86
N ASN A 68 -0.85 14.38 -13.86
CA ASN A 68 -1.58 14.04 -12.63
C ASN A 68 -3.06 13.81 -12.86
N ILE A 69 -3.70 14.53 -13.78
CA ILE A 69 -5.10 14.25 -14.13
C ILE A 69 -5.24 12.83 -14.71
N PHE A 70 -4.26 12.40 -15.53
CA PHE A 70 -4.17 11.00 -15.96
C PHE A 70 -3.94 10.06 -14.77
N SER A 71 -3.05 10.40 -13.83
CA SER A 71 -2.81 9.63 -12.62
C SER A 71 -4.07 9.47 -11.77
N LEU A 72 -4.86 10.53 -11.57
CA LEU A 72 -6.15 10.44 -10.87
C LEU A 72 -7.06 9.37 -11.49
N THR A 73 -7.09 9.29 -12.81
CA THR A 73 -7.83 8.26 -13.54
C THR A 73 -7.23 6.87 -13.29
N ALA A 74 -5.90 6.73 -13.33
CA ALA A 74 -5.22 5.47 -13.06
C ALA A 74 -5.50 4.93 -11.64
N TYR A 75 -5.45 5.78 -10.60
CA TYR A 75 -5.77 5.36 -9.23
C TYR A 75 -7.26 5.06 -9.05
N ALA A 76 -8.16 5.81 -9.69
CA ALA A 76 -9.58 5.49 -9.70
C ALA A 76 -9.87 4.14 -10.37
N MET A 77 -9.22 3.84 -11.49
CA MET A 77 -9.31 2.55 -12.18
C MET A 77 -8.70 1.42 -11.35
N GLY A 78 -7.57 1.65 -10.69
CA GLY A 78 -6.96 0.69 -9.77
C GLY A 78 -7.89 0.37 -8.59
N LEU A 79 -8.50 1.41 -8.00
CA LEU A 79 -9.45 1.27 -6.90
C LEU A 79 -10.68 0.48 -7.34
N TRP A 80 -11.21 0.77 -8.54
CA TRP A 80 -12.28 0.00 -9.14
C TRP A 80 -11.91 -1.48 -9.33
N CYS A 81 -10.69 -1.78 -9.81
CA CYS A 81 -10.19 -3.14 -9.97
C CYS A 81 -10.13 -3.89 -8.63
N VAL A 82 -9.54 -3.28 -7.61
CA VAL A 82 -9.34 -3.89 -6.28
C VAL A 82 -10.68 -4.16 -5.60
N ARG A 83 -11.66 -3.28 -5.76
CA ARG A 83 -13.02 -3.49 -5.24
C ARG A 83 -13.79 -4.61 -5.97
N ARG A 84 -13.24 -5.18 -7.05
CA ARG A 84 -13.77 -6.36 -7.75
C ARG A 84 -12.86 -7.59 -7.61
N GLY A 85 -11.97 -7.61 -6.62
CA GLY A 85 -11.03 -8.72 -6.39
C GLY A 85 -9.85 -8.77 -7.37
N ARG A 86 -9.72 -7.80 -8.27
CA ARG A 86 -8.65 -7.77 -9.30
C ARG A 86 -7.41 -7.06 -8.77
N PHE A 87 -6.85 -7.58 -7.67
CA PHE A 87 -5.72 -6.98 -6.94
C PHE A 87 -4.48 -6.78 -7.80
N LEU A 88 -4.11 -7.80 -8.57
CA LEU A 88 -2.94 -7.74 -9.44
C LEU A 88 -3.07 -6.64 -10.49
N SER A 89 -4.25 -6.50 -11.11
CA SER A 89 -4.52 -5.45 -12.08
C SER A 89 -4.40 -4.06 -11.45
N GLY A 90 -4.99 -3.86 -10.26
CA GLY A 90 -4.87 -2.59 -9.54
C GLY A 90 -3.42 -2.27 -9.17
N ALA A 91 -2.65 -3.26 -8.72
CA ALA A 91 -1.23 -3.10 -8.40
C ALA A 91 -0.38 -2.75 -9.63
N ILE A 92 -0.59 -3.43 -10.77
CA ILE A 92 0.14 -3.15 -12.02
C ILE A 92 -0.13 -1.73 -12.49
N ILE A 93 -1.40 -1.29 -12.49
CA ILE A 93 -1.78 0.08 -12.89
C ILE A 93 -1.06 1.10 -12.01
N ALA A 94 -1.12 0.93 -10.68
CA ALA A 94 -0.51 1.86 -9.74
C ALA A 94 1.02 1.88 -9.83
N VAL A 95 1.67 0.72 -9.95
CA VAL A 95 3.14 0.63 -10.05
C VAL A 95 3.64 1.20 -11.38
N ALA A 96 2.96 0.89 -12.49
CA ALA A 96 3.33 1.43 -13.79
C ALA A 96 3.20 2.96 -13.81
N GLU A 97 2.07 3.48 -13.33
CA GLU A 97 1.87 4.92 -13.16
C GLU A 97 2.97 5.52 -12.29
N LEU A 98 3.24 4.94 -11.11
CA LEU A 98 4.20 5.50 -10.15
C LEU A 98 5.59 5.63 -10.78
N VAL A 99 6.07 4.60 -11.48
CA VAL A 99 7.40 4.61 -12.12
C VAL A 99 7.47 5.64 -13.25
N ILE A 100 6.45 5.70 -14.12
CA ILE A 100 6.40 6.68 -15.21
C ILE A 100 6.32 8.11 -14.63
N HIS A 101 5.50 8.30 -13.60
CA HIS A 101 5.34 9.56 -12.90
C HIS A 101 6.67 10.06 -12.36
N GLN A 102 7.41 9.21 -11.64
CA GLN A 102 8.72 9.58 -11.10
C GLN A 102 9.72 9.94 -12.20
N ALA A 103 9.70 9.22 -13.33
CA ALA A 103 10.56 9.55 -14.47
C ALA A 103 10.26 10.96 -15.00
N LEU A 104 8.98 11.30 -15.16
CA LEU A 104 8.55 12.62 -15.64
C LEU A 104 8.88 13.73 -14.64
N VAL A 105 8.65 13.52 -13.34
CA VAL A 105 9.00 14.52 -12.32
C VAL A 105 10.49 14.81 -12.34
N VAL A 106 11.34 13.78 -12.39
CA VAL A 106 12.80 13.96 -12.45
C VAL A 106 13.21 14.66 -13.74
N TYR A 107 12.56 14.36 -14.87
CA TYR A 107 12.82 15.05 -16.13
C TYR A 107 12.43 16.55 -16.08
N PHE A 108 11.25 16.88 -15.56
CA PHE A 108 10.75 18.26 -15.58
C PHE A 108 11.34 19.14 -14.47
N ILE A 109 11.48 18.63 -13.25
CA ILE A 109 11.83 19.40 -12.05
C ILE A 109 13.21 19.00 -11.50
N GLY A 110 13.76 17.88 -11.96
CA GLY A 110 15.10 17.41 -11.59
C GLY A 110 15.07 16.35 -10.49
N TRP A 111 16.26 15.82 -10.19
CA TRP A 111 16.45 14.76 -9.18
C TRP A 111 16.36 15.27 -7.73
N LYS A 112 16.73 16.54 -7.52
CA LYS A 112 16.91 17.14 -6.19
C LYS A 112 15.69 17.01 -5.25
N PRO A 113 14.43 17.26 -5.67
CA PRO A 113 13.30 17.19 -4.74
C PRO A 113 12.91 15.77 -4.29
N GLY A 114 13.56 14.71 -4.77
CA GLY A 114 13.49 13.39 -4.13
C GLY A 114 12.20 12.57 -4.38
N PHE A 115 11.35 12.96 -5.33
CA PHE A 115 10.11 12.23 -5.63
C PHE A 115 10.35 10.76 -6.00
N GLN A 116 11.45 10.46 -6.71
CA GLN A 116 11.83 9.10 -7.10
C GLN A 116 11.90 8.11 -5.93
N TYR A 117 12.12 8.58 -4.69
CA TYR A 117 12.18 7.72 -3.51
C TYR A 117 10.86 7.00 -3.22
N TYR A 118 9.71 7.51 -3.70
CA TYR A 118 8.43 6.82 -3.55
C TYR A 118 8.41 5.44 -4.24
N ILE A 119 9.27 5.19 -5.23
CA ILE A 119 9.41 3.85 -5.84
C ILE A 119 9.82 2.81 -4.79
N LEU A 120 10.63 3.20 -3.80
CA LEU A 120 11.07 2.29 -2.73
C LEU A 120 9.90 1.73 -1.92
N SER A 121 8.79 2.48 -1.82
CA SER A 121 7.59 2.02 -1.12
C SER A 121 6.95 0.77 -1.74
N ILE A 122 7.24 0.49 -3.02
CA ILE A 122 6.76 -0.72 -3.72
C ILE A 122 7.25 -1.99 -3.01
N THR A 123 8.45 -1.96 -2.42
CA THR A 123 9.03 -3.08 -1.65
C THR A 123 8.09 -3.54 -0.54
N GLY A 124 7.38 -2.63 0.12
CA GLY A 124 6.43 -2.96 1.18
C GLY A 124 5.07 -3.39 0.62
N VAL A 125 4.52 -2.65 -0.35
CA VAL A 125 3.13 -2.85 -0.77
C VAL A 125 2.92 -4.12 -1.62
N VAL A 126 3.91 -4.51 -2.45
CA VAL A 126 3.72 -5.61 -3.42
C VAL A 126 3.46 -6.96 -2.74
N PHE A 127 4.02 -7.18 -1.54
CA PHE A 127 3.83 -8.42 -0.80
C PHE A 127 2.50 -8.51 -0.06
N PHE A 128 1.69 -7.44 -0.06
CA PHE A 128 0.30 -7.47 0.37
C PHE A 128 -0.64 -8.04 -0.71
N LEU A 129 -0.17 -8.29 -1.94
CA LEU A 129 -0.96 -9.02 -2.93
C LEU A 129 -1.38 -10.40 -2.37
N PRO A 130 -2.55 -10.92 -2.78
CA PRO A 130 -3.04 -12.23 -2.36
C PRO A 130 -1.97 -13.33 -2.45
N PRO A 131 -2.05 -14.38 -1.62
CA PRO A 131 -1.07 -15.45 -1.60
C PRO A 131 -0.93 -16.13 -2.98
N GLY A 132 0.27 -16.65 -3.26
CA GLY A 132 0.62 -17.24 -4.56
C GLY A 132 1.31 -16.26 -5.51
N ARG A 133 1.75 -16.79 -6.67
CA ARG A 133 2.43 -16.04 -7.75
C ARG A 133 3.64 -15.21 -7.29
N SER A 134 4.49 -15.78 -6.43
CA SER A 134 5.69 -15.10 -5.91
C SER A 134 6.59 -14.53 -7.01
N LEU A 135 6.71 -15.25 -8.14
CA LEU A 135 7.45 -14.76 -9.32
C LEU A 135 6.89 -13.45 -9.88
N VAL A 136 5.56 -13.27 -9.89
CA VAL A 136 4.93 -12.02 -10.35
C VAL A 136 5.23 -10.88 -9.39
N LYS A 137 5.19 -11.13 -8.08
CA LYS A 137 5.53 -10.11 -7.07
C LYS A 137 6.99 -9.67 -7.20
N ILE A 138 7.89 -10.64 -7.38
CA ILE A 138 9.31 -10.40 -7.63
C ILE A 138 9.51 -9.64 -8.95
N ALA A 139 8.78 -9.99 -10.01
CA ALA A 139 8.87 -9.30 -11.30
C ALA A 139 8.40 -7.84 -11.20
N ILE A 140 7.31 -7.56 -10.48
CA ILE A 140 6.84 -6.19 -10.21
C ILE A 140 7.90 -5.40 -9.43
N LEU A 141 8.49 -6.01 -8.41
CA LEU A 141 9.56 -5.38 -7.63
C LEU A 141 10.82 -5.13 -8.47
N ALA A 142 11.22 -6.09 -9.29
CA ALA A 142 12.35 -5.95 -10.21
C ALA A 142 12.09 -4.84 -11.22
N TRP A 143 10.89 -4.75 -11.79
CA TRP A 143 10.48 -3.65 -12.66
C TRP A 143 10.62 -2.29 -11.98
N ALA A 144 10.14 -2.17 -10.74
CA ALA A 144 10.26 -0.95 -9.96
C ALA A 144 11.73 -0.57 -9.70
N ALA A 145 12.56 -1.54 -9.29
CA ALA A 145 13.98 -1.32 -9.03
C ALA A 145 14.74 -0.91 -10.30
N LEU A 146 14.49 -1.60 -11.42
CA LEU A 146 15.07 -1.24 -12.73
C LEU A 146 14.61 0.14 -13.17
N GLY A 147 13.33 0.49 -12.96
CA GLY A 147 12.79 1.82 -13.20
C GLY A 147 13.52 2.89 -12.41
N PHE A 148 13.74 2.69 -11.11
CA PHE A 148 14.50 3.63 -10.27
C PHE A 148 15.93 3.83 -10.79
N VAL A 149 16.63 2.75 -11.11
CA VAL A 149 17.99 2.80 -11.65
C VAL A 149 18.01 3.51 -13.01
N PHE A 150 17.07 3.19 -13.89
CA PHE A 150 16.93 3.82 -15.20
C PHE A 150 16.73 5.34 -15.06
N ILE A 151 15.79 5.77 -14.20
CA ILE A 151 15.55 7.20 -13.95
C ILE A 151 16.82 7.89 -13.47
N GLY A 152 17.52 7.28 -12.52
CA GLY A 152 18.77 7.83 -11.98
C GLY A 152 19.90 7.91 -13.01
N ARG A 153 20.01 6.94 -13.92
CA ARG A 153 21.04 6.93 -14.95
C ARG A 153 20.75 7.88 -16.11
N THR A 154 19.48 8.08 -16.45
CA THR A 154 19.07 8.83 -17.64
C THR A 154 18.78 10.30 -17.33
N PHE A 155 18.11 10.58 -16.21
CA PHE A 155 17.57 11.92 -15.95
C PHE A 155 18.28 12.67 -14.82
N ALA A 156 18.98 11.99 -13.90
CA ALA A 156 19.50 12.66 -12.69
C ALA A 156 20.55 13.73 -12.97
N THR A 157 21.29 13.61 -14.07
CA THR A 157 22.33 14.57 -14.47
C THR A 157 21.86 15.54 -15.55
N LEU A 158 20.63 15.41 -16.03
CA LEU A 158 20.07 16.34 -17.01
C LEU A 158 19.63 17.62 -16.31
N PRO A 159 19.83 18.79 -16.94
CA PRO A 159 19.24 20.02 -16.43
C PRO A 159 17.70 19.90 -16.47
N PRO A 160 17.00 20.27 -15.39
CA PRO A 160 15.55 20.21 -15.37
C PRO A 160 14.95 21.20 -16.37
N VAL A 161 13.81 20.82 -16.97
CA VAL A 161 13.08 21.68 -17.90
C VAL A 161 12.58 22.96 -17.21
N TYR A 162 12.15 22.82 -15.96
CA TYR A 162 11.66 23.91 -15.13
C TYR A 162 12.69 24.27 -14.06
N SER A 163 13.04 25.56 -13.99
CA SER A 163 13.86 26.09 -12.92
C SER A 163 12.96 26.46 -11.75
N ILE A 164 13.12 25.74 -10.63
CA ILE A 164 12.40 25.97 -9.38
C ILE A 164 13.38 26.52 -8.36
N ASP A 165 12.88 27.38 -7.47
CA ASP A 165 13.66 27.94 -6.38
C ASP A 165 14.35 26.85 -5.53
N ALA A 166 15.61 27.10 -5.18
CA ALA A 166 16.44 26.10 -4.50
C ALA A 166 15.88 25.73 -3.12
N ALA A 167 15.33 26.69 -2.37
CA ALA A 167 14.77 26.43 -1.04
C ALA A 167 13.49 25.60 -1.12
N VAL A 168 12.68 25.80 -2.16
CA VAL A 168 11.51 24.95 -2.44
C VAL A 168 11.94 23.52 -2.75
N LEU A 169 12.97 23.34 -3.57
CA LEU A 169 13.51 22.01 -3.89
C LEU A 169 14.07 21.29 -2.65
N ASP A 170 14.79 22.01 -1.78
CA ASP A 170 15.31 21.47 -0.53
C ASP A 170 14.19 21.05 0.43
N PHE A 171 13.17 21.89 0.59
CA PHE A 171 12.00 21.55 1.39
C PHE A 171 11.29 20.29 0.86
N MET A 172 11.10 20.19 -0.46
CA MET A 172 10.48 19.02 -1.08
C MET A 172 11.30 17.75 -0.85
N HIS A 173 12.63 17.85 -0.97
CA HIS A 173 13.53 16.74 -0.71
C HIS A 173 13.35 16.20 0.71
N ASP A 174 13.45 17.08 1.70
CA ASP A 174 13.37 16.71 3.12
C ASP A 174 12.00 16.17 3.49
N PHE A 175 10.94 16.75 2.92
CA PHE A 175 9.59 16.23 3.08
C PHE A 175 9.44 14.84 2.46
N ASN A 176 9.88 14.65 1.21
CA ASN A 176 9.69 13.39 0.48
C ASN A 176 10.48 12.24 1.08
N ILE A 177 11.73 12.47 1.49
CA ILE A 177 12.52 11.42 2.13
C ILE A 177 11.89 11.02 3.47
N THR A 178 11.45 12.00 4.28
CA THR A 178 10.76 11.75 5.55
C THR A 178 9.46 10.97 5.35
N ALA A 179 8.67 11.36 4.34
CA ALA A 179 7.42 10.69 3.99
C ALA A 179 7.65 9.22 3.59
N VAL A 180 8.69 8.94 2.80
CA VAL A 180 9.04 7.57 2.40
C VAL A 180 9.49 6.73 3.60
N PHE A 181 10.31 7.27 4.51
CA PHE A 181 10.67 6.58 5.74
C PHE A 181 9.44 6.26 6.60
N PHE A 182 8.53 7.22 6.76
CA PHE A 182 7.28 7.01 7.48
C PHE A 182 6.43 5.91 6.83
N LEU A 183 6.33 5.91 5.50
CA LEU A 183 5.56 4.92 4.74
C LEU A 183 6.16 3.51 4.87
N LEU A 184 7.49 3.37 4.77
CA LEU A 184 8.17 2.10 4.97
C LEU A 184 8.03 1.59 6.41
N ALA A 185 8.16 2.47 7.40
CA ALA A 185 7.93 2.14 8.81
C ALA A 185 6.50 1.66 9.05
N LEU A 186 5.50 2.32 8.43
CA LEU A 186 4.10 1.92 8.51
C LEU A 186 3.89 0.50 7.95
N PHE A 187 4.39 0.21 6.75
CA PHE A 187 4.29 -1.12 6.15
C PHE A 187 4.99 -2.17 7.01
N THR A 188 6.20 -1.87 7.50
CA THR A 188 6.98 -2.77 8.34
C THR A 188 6.27 -3.07 9.65
N SER A 189 5.71 -2.04 10.32
CA SER A 189 4.91 -2.21 11.54
C SER A 189 3.68 -3.08 11.29
N TYR A 190 2.99 -2.90 10.16
CA TYR A 190 1.85 -3.72 9.80
C TYR A 190 2.24 -5.18 9.56
N TYR A 191 3.32 -5.43 8.81
CA TYR A 191 3.84 -6.79 8.60
C TYR A 191 4.26 -7.46 9.91
N SER A 192 4.98 -6.74 10.76
CA SER A 192 5.42 -7.25 12.07
C SER A 192 4.23 -7.65 12.94
N LYS A 193 3.21 -6.80 13.05
CA LYS A 193 1.99 -7.11 13.80
C LYS A 193 1.25 -8.32 13.21
N ALA A 194 1.16 -8.42 11.89
CA ALA A 194 0.52 -9.55 11.23
C ALA A 194 1.28 -10.87 11.44
N ALA A 195 2.61 -10.83 11.42
CA ALA A 195 3.48 -11.99 11.66
C ALA A 195 3.35 -12.48 13.11
N VAL A 196 3.52 -11.58 14.09
CA VAL A 196 3.37 -11.90 15.53
C VAL A 196 1.98 -12.47 15.83
N TRP A 197 0.93 -11.90 15.23
CA TRP A 197 -0.43 -12.42 15.38
C TRP A 197 -0.56 -13.84 14.82
N ALA A 198 -0.03 -14.11 13.63
CA ALA A 198 -0.07 -15.43 13.02
C ALA A 198 0.70 -16.46 13.86
N GLU A 199 1.90 -16.12 14.33
CA GLU A 199 2.72 -16.95 15.20
C GLU A 199 1.99 -17.27 16.52
N SER A 200 1.42 -16.27 17.19
CA SER A 200 0.68 -16.47 18.44
C SER A 200 -0.51 -17.43 18.28
N LYS A 201 -1.20 -17.37 17.14
CA LYS A 201 -2.33 -18.26 16.83
C LYS A 201 -1.84 -19.69 16.60
N LEU A 202 -0.73 -19.87 15.89
CA LEU A 202 -0.11 -21.19 15.66
C LEU A 202 0.38 -21.81 16.97
N THR A 203 1.08 -21.05 17.81
CA THR A 203 1.53 -21.50 19.14
C THR A 203 0.35 -21.90 20.02
N ARG A 204 -0.73 -21.12 20.01
CA ARG A 204 -1.94 -21.45 20.76
C ARG A 204 -2.57 -22.76 20.27
N SER A 205 -2.72 -22.94 18.96
CA SER A 205 -3.27 -24.18 18.40
C SER A 205 -2.39 -25.39 18.70
N LEU A 206 -1.06 -25.23 18.64
CA LEU A 206 -0.11 -26.28 19.00
C LEU A 206 -0.23 -26.66 20.48
N ASN A 207 -0.28 -25.67 21.38
CA ASN A 207 -0.44 -25.93 22.82
C ASN A 207 -1.76 -26.65 23.13
N LEU A 208 -2.85 -26.28 22.45
CA LEU A 208 -4.13 -26.99 22.58
C LEU A 208 -4.03 -28.43 22.10
N ALA A 209 -3.42 -28.67 20.94
CA ALA A 209 -3.23 -30.03 20.40
C ALA A 209 -2.35 -30.90 21.32
N LEU A 210 -1.27 -30.33 21.86
CA LEU A 210 -0.42 -31.02 22.85
C LEU A 210 -1.19 -31.32 24.13
N SER A 211 -2.00 -30.38 24.63
CA SER A 211 -2.81 -30.62 25.83
C SER A 211 -3.85 -31.73 25.62
N SER A 212 -4.52 -31.77 24.46
CA SER A 212 -5.47 -32.85 24.13
C SER A 212 -4.79 -34.20 23.94
N ALA A 213 -3.60 -34.22 23.30
CA ALA A 213 -2.83 -35.45 23.15
C ALA A 213 -2.34 -35.98 24.50
N ASN A 214 -1.92 -35.09 25.40
CA ASN A 214 -1.48 -35.47 26.73
C ASN A 214 -2.66 -36.02 27.56
N VAL A 215 -3.85 -35.41 27.51
CA VAL A 215 -5.08 -35.93 28.15
C VAL A 215 -5.44 -37.34 27.65
N GLY A 216 -5.31 -37.61 26.33
CA GLY A 216 -5.54 -38.94 25.77
C GLY A 216 -4.54 -40.02 26.24
N LEU A 217 -3.33 -39.64 26.66
CA LEU A 217 -2.35 -40.57 27.26
C LEU A 217 -2.70 -40.91 28.72
N TRP A 218 -3.36 -40.02 29.46
CA TRP A 218 -3.82 -40.31 30.83
C TRP A 218 -5.04 -41.22 30.84
N GLU A 219 -5.96 -41.09 29.88
CA GLU A 219 -7.14 -41.97 29.76
C GLU A 219 -6.74 -43.41 29.40
N TRP A 220 -5.71 -43.59 28.57
CA TRP A 220 -5.19 -44.93 28.21
C TRP A 220 -4.62 -45.69 29.41
N ASN A 221 -4.08 -44.98 30.41
CA ASN A 221 -3.46 -45.56 31.61
C ASN A 221 -4.46 -45.94 32.72
N ILE A 222 -5.74 -45.59 32.58
CA ILE A 222 -6.77 -45.90 33.59
C ILE A 222 -7.41 -47.27 33.31
N GLU A 223 -7.56 -47.68 32.05
CA GLU A 223 -8.11 -49.02 31.73
C GLU A 223 -7.11 -50.17 32.00
N GLU A 224 -5.80 -49.95 31.89
CA GLU A 224 -4.79 -50.99 32.19
C GLU A 224 -4.62 -51.26 33.70
N ASN A 225 -4.99 -50.32 34.59
CA ASN A 225 -4.82 -50.48 36.03
C ASN A 225 -6.07 -51.01 36.77
N GLU A 226 -7.20 -51.22 36.09
CA GLU A 226 -8.40 -51.85 36.68
C GLU A 226 -8.54 -53.35 36.34
N LEU A 227 -7.55 -53.94 35.64
CA LEU A 227 -7.54 -55.36 35.23
C LEU A 227 -6.52 -56.23 36.00
N LEU A 228 -6.00 -55.76 37.14
CA LEU A 228 -5.16 -56.53 38.08
C LEU A 228 -5.82 -56.58 39.47
#